data_AF-A0A8H4VSX8-F1
#
_entry.id   AF-A0A8H4VSX8-F1
#
_cell.length_a   1.000
_cell.length_b   1.000
_cell.length_c   1.000
_cell.angle_alpha   90.00
_cell.angle_beta   90.00
_cell.angle_gamma   90.00
#
_symmetry.space_group_name_H-M   'P 1'
#
loop_
_entity.id
_entity.type
_entity.pdbx_description
1 polymer ?
#
loop_
_entity_poly.entity_id
_entity_poly.type
_entity_poly.pdbx_seq_one_letter_code
_entity_poly.pdbx_strand_id
1 'polypeptide(L)'
;MYSIKDLPFALFVFLLSWRLIAAVPTWEGMNGRGSIGSLIPGASYIEAMGALSAKTNHLAPLTPPGPAANLTIRTNMENPPTFYINQNQLWLLVNETTVYPVNVHNSTTVHQLPMQLILGHKRDGITDGTWRWKATQLYYEFPGGNTNHGLYYRCILPSGSYNVFMTVIDMAPPPGCQIITLHSFIRGQMKLPSA
;
A
#
# COMPACT_ATOMS: atom_id res chain seq x y z
N MET A 1 38.32 -44.84 25.37
CA MET A 1 39.15 -45.61 24.41
C MET A 1 38.31 -45.78 23.15
N TYR A 2 38.62 -45.06 22.08
CA TYR A 2 37.92 -45.23 20.80
C TYR A 2 38.42 -46.52 20.15
N SER A 3 37.51 -47.40 19.75
CA SER A 3 37.86 -48.66 19.10
C SER A 3 38.23 -48.39 17.64
N ILE A 4 39.31 -49.00 17.14
CA ILE A 4 39.77 -48.84 15.75
C ILE A 4 38.67 -49.22 14.73
N LYS A 5 37.67 -49.99 15.15
CA LYS A 5 36.51 -50.38 14.33
C LYS A 5 35.51 -49.24 14.08
N ASP A 6 35.57 -48.14 14.85
CA ASP A 6 34.64 -47.01 14.74
C ASP A 6 35.15 -45.91 13.79
N LEU A 7 36.42 -45.99 13.39
CA LEU A 7 37.07 -45.06 12.45
C LEU A 7 36.34 -44.90 11.09
N PRO A 8 35.91 -45.98 10.40
CA PRO A 8 35.23 -45.85 9.10
C PRO A 8 33.86 -45.18 9.22
N PHE A 9 33.14 -45.42 10.33
CA PHE A 9 31.84 -44.81 10.57
C PHE A 9 31.96 -43.31 10.85
N ALA A 10 32.91 -42.90 11.68
CA ALA A 10 33.18 -41.49 11.96
C ALA A 10 33.59 -40.72 10.70
N LEU A 11 34.42 -41.33 9.84
CA LEU A 11 34.90 -40.73 8.60
C LEU A 11 33.77 -40.58 7.57
N PHE A 12 32.85 -41.55 7.52
CA PHE A 12 31.64 -41.49 6.68
C PHE A 12 30.69 -40.37 7.11
N VAL A 13 30.42 -40.24 8.42
CA VAL A 13 29.58 -39.16 8.97
C VAL A 13 30.21 -37.78 8.70
N PHE A 14 31.53 -37.66 8.84
CA PHE A 14 32.24 -36.41 8.54
C PHE A 14 32.14 -36.03 7.05
N LEU A 15 32.33 -36.99 6.14
CA LEU A 15 32.19 -36.77 4.69
C LEU A 15 30.75 -36.41 4.28
N LEU A 16 29.74 -36.98 4.93
CA LEU A 16 28.33 -36.62 4.71
C LEU A 16 28.01 -35.20 5.18
N SER A 17 28.56 -34.78 6.32
CA SER A 17 28.35 -33.43 6.86
C SER A 17 28.95 -32.33 5.95
N TRP A 18 30.04 -32.63 5.24
CA TRP A 18 30.68 -31.68 4.31
C TRP A 18 29.80 -31.36 3.09
N ARG A 19 28.92 -32.29 2.68
CA ARG A 19 27.99 -32.07 1.56
C ARG A 19 26.77 -31.22 1.94
N LEU A 20 26.44 -31.12 3.22
CA LEU A 20 25.30 -30.32 3.70
C LEU A 20 25.61 -28.81 3.77
N ILE A 21 26.89 -28.42 3.80
CA ILE A 21 27.30 -27.00 3.91
C ILE A 21 27.11 -26.26 2.57
N ALA A 22 27.16 -26.97 1.43
CA ALA A 22 26.99 -26.36 0.10
C ALA A 22 25.53 -26.12 -0.32
N ALA A 23 24.57 -26.47 0.54
CA ALA A 23 23.14 -26.33 0.26
C ALA A 23 22.43 -25.32 1.19
N VAL A 24 23.20 -24.48 1.91
CA VAL A 24 22.61 -23.27 2.49
C VAL A 24 22.37 -22.33 1.31
N PRO A 25 21.12 -21.95 0.99
CA PRO A 25 20.87 -20.94 -0.03
C PRO A 25 21.59 -19.67 0.43
N THR A 26 22.72 -19.33 -0.19
CA THR A 26 23.32 -18.02 0.03
C THR A 26 22.39 -17.04 -0.65
N TRP A 27 21.80 -16.13 0.13
CA TRP A 27 20.91 -15.08 -0.36
C TRP A 27 21.67 -14.02 -1.20
N GLU A 28 22.85 -14.36 -1.73
CA GLU A 28 23.75 -13.51 -2.51
C GLU A 28 23.15 -13.08 -3.87
N GLY A 29 22.07 -13.72 -4.32
CA GLY A 29 21.35 -13.36 -5.55
C GLY A 29 20.11 -12.47 -5.36
N MET A 30 19.65 -12.21 -4.14
CA MET A 30 18.40 -11.45 -3.90
C MET A 30 18.59 -9.94 -3.72
N ASN A 31 19.83 -9.45 -3.79
CA ASN A 31 20.14 -8.01 -3.77
C ASN A 31 20.11 -7.37 -5.16
N GLY A 32 19.19 -7.81 -6.03
CA GLY A 32 18.79 -7.06 -7.21
C GLY A 32 18.05 -5.79 -6.77
N ARG A 33 18.81 -4.73 -6.46
CA ARG A 33 18.30 -3.39 -6.14
C ARG A 33 17.48 -2.87 -7.32
N GLY A 34 16.18 -3.08 -7.25
CA GLY A 34 15.21 -2.57 -8.22
C GLY A 34 13.96 -2.12 -7.49
N SER A 35 13.91 -0.83 -7.16
CA SER A 35 12.79 -0.11 -6.52
C SER A 35 12.51 -0.46 -5.06
N ILE A 36 12.32 0.58 -4.23
CA ILE A 36 11.84 0.53 -2.84
C ILE A 36 10.54 -0.31 -2.72
N GLY A 37 9.77 -0.43 -3.80
CA GLY A 37 8.60 -1.32 -3.87
C GLY A 37 8.91 -2.81 -3.75
N SER A 38 10.17 -3.26 -3.88
CA SER A 38 10.54 -4.68 -3.69
C SER A 38 10.82 -5.06 -2.23
N LEU A 39 11.05 -4.08 -1.34
CA LEU A 39 11.43 -4.32 0.06
C LEU A 39 10.22 -4.55 0.99
N ILE A 40 9.06 -4.01 0.62
CA ILE A 40 7.82 -4.17 1.38
C ILE A 40 6.82 -4.92 0.49
N PRO A 41 6.56 -6.22 0.75
CA PRO A 41 5.60 -6.99 -0.01
C PRO A 41 4.24 -6.27 -0.08
N GLY A 42 3.73 -6.08 -1.31
CA GLY A 42 2.44 -5.40 -1.55
C GLY A 42 2.51 -3.87 -1.62
N ALA A 43 3.69 -3.27 -1.50
CA ALA A 43 3.88 -1.84 -1.70
C ALA A 43 3.71 -1.47 -3.18
N SER A 44 2.83 -0.49 -3.46
CA SER A 44 2.45 -0.11 -4.82
C SER A 44 1.89 1.31 -4.87
N TYR A 45 1.91 1.92 -6.05
CA TYR A 45 1.24 3.20 -6.28
C TYR A 45 -0.27 2.99 -6.31
N ILE A 46 -1.03 3.99 -5.83
CA ILE A 46 -2.48 3.97 -5.90
C ILE A 46 -2.92 4.90 -7.03
N GLU A 47 -3.55 4.33 -8.04
CA GLU A 47 -4.12 5.03 -9.20
C GLU A 47 -5.61 5.30 -8.99
N ALA A 48 -6.03 6.53 -9.29
CA ALA A 48 -7.43 6.91 -9.29
C ALA A 48 -8.03 6.74 -10.69
N MET A 49 -9.15 6.02 -10.77
CA MET A 49 -9.92 5.82 -11.99
C MET A 49 -11.30 6.45 -11.85
N GLY A 50 -11.94 6.80 -12.98
CA GLY A 50 -13.26 7.44 -13.01
C GLY A 50 -13.34 8.51 -14.09
N ALA A 51 -14.25 9.48 -13.92
CA ALA A 51 -14.41 10.64 -14.81
C ALA A 51 -13.28 11.68 -14.62
N LEU A 52 -12.04 11.21 -14.66
CA LEU A 52 -10.83 12.02 -14.56
C LEU A 52 -10.22 12.21 -15.95
N SER A 53 -9.25 13.11 -16.05
CA SER A 53 -8.51 13.34 -17.31
C SER A 53 -7.89 12.04 -17.84
N ALA A 54 -7.66 11.95 -19.16
CA ALA A 54 -7.00 10.81 -19.83
C ALA A 54 -5.53 10.56 -19.39
N LYS A 55 -5.05 11.36 -18.45
CA LYS A 55 -3.72 11.31 -17.83
C LYS A 55 -3.72 10.35 -16.64
N THR A 56 -2.55 9.85 -16.25
CA THR A 56 -2.44 9.01 -15.04
C THR A 56 -2.71 9.86 -13.80
N ASN A 57 -3.54 9.34 -12.90
CA ASN A 57 -3.98 10.02 -11.69
C ASN A 57 -3.56 9.19 -10.49
N HIS A 58 -2.81 9.76 -9.57
CA HIS A 58 -2.29 9.06 -8.41
C HIS A 58 -2.78 9.70 -7.11
N LEU A 59 -3.06 8.87 -6.11
CA LEU A 59 -3.30 9.32 -4.75
C LEU A 59 -1.98 9.82 -4.17
N ALA A 60 -1.96 11.03 -3.64
CA ALA A 60 -0.76 11.63 -3.08
C ALA A 60 -1.11 12.67 -2.00
N PRO A 61 -0.19 12.95 -1.06
CA PRO A 61 -0.36 14.07 -0.14
C PRO A 61 -0.36 15.40 -0.93
N LEU A 62 -1.21 16.33 -0.50
CA LEU A 62 -1.30 17.68 -1.09
C LEU A 62 0.04 18.43 -0.97
N THR A 63 0.69 18.33 0.18
CA THR A 63 1.99 18.98 0.46
C THR A 63 3.03 17.91 0.76
N PRO A 64 4.00 17.68 -0.14
CA PRO A 64 5.17 16.87 0.16
C PRO A 64 6.22 17.71 0.91
N PRO A 65 7.09 17.08 1.71
CA PRO A 65 6.88 15.99 2.67
C PRO A 65 6.42 16.58 4.01
N GLY A 66 5.34 16.04 4.58
CA GLY A 66 4.81 16.53 5.84
C GLY A 66 4.04 15.44 6.60
N PRO A 67 3.95 15.55 7.94
CA PRO A 67 3.27 14.56 8.78
C PRO A 67 1.77 14.42 8.61
N ALA A 68 1.14 15.56 8.33
CA ALA A 68 -0.28 15.77 8.46
C ALA A 68 -0.71 16.51 7.21
N ALA A 69 -1.25 15.77 6.25
CA ALA A 69 -1.60 16.32 4.95
C ALA A 69 -2.86 15.65 4.43
N ASN A 70 -3.73 16.45 3.82
CA ASN A 70 -4.88 15.91 3.10
C ASN A 70 -4.38 15.09 1.91
N LEU A 71 -5.02 13.93 1.68
CA LEU A 71 -4.78 13.17 0.47
C LEU A 71 -5.63 13.73 -0.68
N THR A 72 -4.99 13.87 -1.82
CA THR A 72 -5.57 14.38 -3.05
C THR A 72 -5.19 13.51 -4.23
N ILE A 73 -5.86 13.74 -5.36
CA ILE A 73 -5.52 13.10 -6.63
C ILE A 73 -4.67 14.05 -7.45
N ARG A 74 -3.44 13.63 -7.75
CA ARG A 74 -2.49 14.38 -8.57
C ARG A 74 -2.34 13.70 -9.93
N THR A 75 -2.34 14.50 -10.98
CA THR A 75 -2.19 14.04 -12.37
C THR A 75 -0.73 14.01 -12.78
N ASN A 76 -0.32 13.07 -13.64
CA ASN A 76 1.00 13.01 -14.28
C ASN A 76 2.18 13.09 -13.29
N MET A 77 2.11 12.37 -12.18
CA MET A 77 3.26 12.25 -11.30
C MET A 77 4.29 11.31 -11.92
N GLU A 78 5.51 11.80 -12.13
CA GLU A 78 6.63 10.98 -12.59
C GLU A 78 7.01 9.91 -11.55
N ASN A 79 7.03 10.31 -10.28
CA ASN A 79 7.35 9.45 -9.15
C ASN A 79 6.19 9.46 -8.14
N PRO A 80 5.12 8.68 -8.39
CA PRO A 80 4.00 8.60 -7.46
C PRO A 80 4.42 7.96 -6.13
N PRO A 81 3.77 8.35 -5.02
CA PRO A 81 4.07 7.76 -3.72
C PRO A 81 3.56 6.32 -3.61
N THR A 82 4.27 5.51 -2.84
CA THR A 82 3.99 4.10 -2.66
C THR A 82 3.20 3.87 -1.37
N PHE A 83 2.17 3.04 -1.44
CA PHE A 83 1.33 2.66 -0.31
C PHE A 83 1.32 1.14 -0.13
N TYR A 84 1.06 0.70 1.10
CA TYR A 84 0.87 -0.72 1.40
C TYR A 84 -0.13 -0.87 2.55
N ILE A 85 -0.74 -2.05 2.65
CA ILE A 85 -1.63 -2.40 3.76
C ILE A 85 -0.88 -3.33 4.70
N ASN A 86 -0.86 -3.01 5.99
CA ASN A 86 -0.32 -3.86 7.04
C ASN A 86 -1.22 -3.77 8.27
N GLN A 87 -1.60 -4.92 8.83
CA GLN A 87 -2.49 -5.03 9.98
C GLN A 87 -3.77 -4.18 9.84
N ASN A 88 -4.50 -4.38 8.74
CA ASN A 88 -5.75 -3.67 8.41
C ASN A 88 -5.62 -2.14 8.27
N GLN A 89 -4.39 -1.62 8.21
CA GLN A 89 -4.10 -0.20 8.11
C GLN A 89 -3.40 0.10 6.78
N LEU A 90 -3.84 1.13 6.08
CA LEU A 90 -3.14 1.67 4.91
C LEU A 90 -2.03 2.62 5.37
N TRP A 91 -0.84 2.43 4.82
CA TRP A 91 0.36 3.20 5.12
C TRP A 91 0.93 3.81 3.85
N LEU A 92 1.37 5.06 3.94
CA LEU A 92 2.22 5.70 2.96
C LEU A 92 3.69 5.43 3.31
N LEU A 93 4.45 4.98 2.33
CA LEU A 93 5.90 4.86 2.43
C LEU A 93 6.55 6.13 1.90
N VAL A 94 7.21 6.89 2.77
CA VAL A 94 7.90 8.14 2.39
C VAL A 94 9.37 7.89 2.13
N ASN A 95 10.01 7.09 2.97
CA ASN A 95 11.40 6.67 2.83
C ASN A 95 11.61 5.31 3.52
N GLU A 96 12.85 4.83 3.61
CA GLU A 96 13.20 3.52 4.18
C GLU A 96 12.87 3.36 5.66
N THR A 97 12.77 4.46 6.41
CA THR A 97 12.59 4.45 7.88
C THR A 97 11.28 5.09 8.33
N THR A 98 10.57 5.76 7.42
CA THR A 98 9.43 6.61 7.72
C THR A 98 8.22 6.18 6.92
N VAL A 99 7.20 5.77 7.67
CA VAL A 99 5.86 5.44 7.17
C VAL A 99 4.84 6.29 7.91
N TYR A 100 3.77 6.65 7.20
CA TYR A 100 2.69 7.44 7.77
C TYR A 100 1.35 6.74 7.55
N PRO A 101 0.51 6.57 8.59
CA PRO A 101 -0.80 5.98 8.42
C PRO A 101 -1.73 6.92 7.63
N VAL A 102 -2.55 6.32 6.77
CA VAL A 102 -3.69 6.97 6.16
C VAL A 102 -4.90 6.82 7.09
N ASN A 103 -5.25 7.90 7.76
CA ASN A 103 -6.36 7.99 8.67
C ASN A 103 -7.64 8.39 7.94
N VAL A 104 -8.77 7.99 8.50
CA VAL A 104 -10.09 8.44 8.04
C VAL A 104 -10.71 9.28 9.13
N HIS A 105 -10.89 10.57 8.85
CA HIS A 105 -11.44 11.54 9.80
C HIS A 105 -12.85 11.94 9.41
N ASN A 106 -13.69 12.11 10.42
CA ASN A 106 -14.97 12.79 10.24
C ASN A 106 -14.71 14.28 9.99
N SER A 107 -15.14 14.78 8.84
CA SER A 107 -14.94 16.13 8.33
C SER A 107 -16.29 16.80 8.22
N THR A 108 -16.43 17.95 8.89
CA THR A 108 -17.64 18.79 8.80
C THR A 108 -17.67 19.61 7.51
N THR A 109 -16.61 19.55 6.71
CA THR A 109 -16.43 20.42 5.54
C THR A 109 -17.39 20.08 4.41
N VAL A 110 -17.73 18.79 4.26
CA VAL A 110 -18.68 18.31 3.25
C VAL A 110 -19.74 17.47 3.97
N HIS A 111 -20.85 18.11 4.38
CA HIS A 111 -21.92 17.46 5.16
C HIS A 111 -22.43 16.14 4.56
N GLN A 112 -22.39 16.03 3.24
CA GLN A 112 -22.85 14.86 2.48
C GLN A 112 -21.80 13.75 2.39
N LEU A 113 -20.51 14.08 2.50
CA LEU A 113 -19.39 13.14 2.43
C LEU A 113 -18.51 13.32 3.66
N PRO A 114 -18.95 12.81 4.81
CA PRO A 114 -18.38 13.18 6.09
C PRO A 114 -16.99 12.60 6.31
N MET A 115 -16.50 11.66 5.49
CA MET A 115 -15.26 10.94 5.79
C MET A 115 -14.15 11.35 4.84
N GLN A 116 -13.09 11.94 5.38
CA GLN A 116 -11.95 12.45 4.63
C GLN A 116 -10.70 11.61 4.88
N LEU A 117 -9.92 11.36 3.82
CA LEU A 117 -8.62 10.69 3.95
C LEU A 117 -7.53 11.71 4.27
N ILE A 118 -6.84 11.47 5.38
CA ILE A 118 -5.79 12.36 5.89
C ILE A 118 -4.57 11.51 6.26
N LEU A 119 -3.40 11.95 5.85
CA LEU A 119 -2.14 11.38 6.32
C LEU A 119 -1.84 11.89 7.72
N GLY A 120 -1.40 11.04 8.64
CA GLY A 120 -1.03 11.44 10.00
C GLY A 120 0.32 10.91 10.47
N HIS A 121 0.80 11.37 11.63
CA HIS A 121 1.97 10.80 12.32
C HIS A 121 1.68 9.51 13.05
N LYS A 122 0.43 9.35 13.47
CA LYS A 122 -0.07 8.23 14.27
C LYS A 122 -1.45 7.87 13.78
N ARG A 123 -1.89 6.65 14.09
CA ARG A 123 -3.27 6.23 13.81
C ARG A 123 -4.22 7.12 14.61
N ASP A 124 -5.18 7.71 13.93
CA ASP A 124 -6.14 8.67 14.49
C ASP A 124 -7.44 8.66 13.66
N GLY A 125 -8.47 9.35 14.13
CA GLY A 125 -9.80 9.32 13.52
C GLY A 125 -10.50 7.98 13.80
N ILE A 126 -11.01 7.32 12.77
CA ILE A 126 -11.61 5.98 12.92
C ILE A 126 -10.52 4.91 12.92
N THR A 127 -10.20 4.39 14.11
CA THR A 127 -9.11 3.43 14.33
C THR A 127 -9.50 1.97 14.11
N ASP A 128 -10.78 1.65 14.26
CA ASP A 128 -11.29 0.28 14.27
C ASP A 128 -11.80 -0.18 12.90
N GLY A 129 -11.60 0.64 11.87
CA GLY A 129 -11.88 0.27 10.49
C GLY A 129 -10.76 -0.56 9.86
N THR A 130 -11.07 -1.21 8.75
CA THR A 130 -10.15 -2.12 8.06
C THR A 130 -9.97 -1.71 6.60
N TRP A 131 -8.71 -1.48 6.21
CA TRP A 131 -8.32 -1.33 4.82
C TRP A 131 -8.07 -2.70 4.19
N ARG A 132 -8.59 -2.91 2.98
CA ARG A 132 -8.29 -4.13 2.21
C ARG A 132 -8.35 -3.92 0.72
N TRP A 133 -7.64 -4.77 0.00
CA TRP A 133 -7.78 -4.89 -1.46
C TRP A 133 -8.88 -5.88 -1.81
N LYS A 134 -9.70 -5.55 -2.80
CA LYS A 134 -10.61 -6.47 -3.48
C LYS A 134 -10.32 -6.41 -4.97
N ALA A 135 -9.72 -7.49 -5.50
CA ALA A 135 -9.01 -7.44 -6.77
C ALA A 135 -7.97 -6.30 -6.75
N THR A 136 -8.03 -5.35 -7.68
CA THR A 136 -7.13 -4.18 -7.70
C THR A 136 -7.67 -3.00 -6.91
N GLN A 137 -8.93 -3.01 -6.47
CA GLN A 137 -9.60 -1.84 -5.91
C GLN A 137 -9.46 -1.79 -4.38
N LEU A 138 -9.25 -0.59 -3.84
CA LEU A 138 -9.09 -0.32 -2.40
C LEU A 138 -10.45 -0.16 -1.73
N TYR A 139 -10.68 -0.91 -0.66
CA TYR A 139 -11.88 -0.84 0.16
C TYR A 139 -11.52 -0.41 1.58
N TYR A 140 -12.45 0.33 2.20
CA TYR A 140 -12.47 0.57 3.62
C TYR A 140 -13.74 -0.04 4.21
N GLU A 141 -13.57 -0.85 5.25
CA GLU A 141 -14.65 -1.40 6.06
C GLU A 141 -14.72 -0.63 7.38
N PHE A 142 -15.89 -0.06 7.64
CA PHE A 142 -16.16 0.69 8.84
C PHE A 142 -16.47 -0.26 10.01
N PRO A 143 -16.27 0.21 11.25
CA PRO A 143 -16.77 -0.50 12.42
C PRO A 143 -18.26 -0.83 12.25
N GLY A 144 -18.64 -2.09 12.52
CA GLY A 144 -20.01 -2.57 12.31
C GLY A 144 -20.27 -3.22 10.93
N GLY A 145 -19.25 -3.38 10.10
CA GLY A 145 -19.31 -4.22 8.88
C GLY A 145 -19.81 -3.50 7.62
N ASN A 146 -20.11 -2.20 7.70
CA ASN A 146 -20.42 -1.41 6.52
C ASN A 146 -19.14 -1.12 5.71
N THR A 147 -19.26 -0.81 4.43
CA THR A 147 -18.12 -0.54 3.55
C THR A 147 -18.39 0.67 2.67
N ASN A 148 -17.34 1.33 2.18
CA ASN A 148 -17.47 2.36 1.15
C ASN A 148 -17.71 1.79 -0.26
N HIS A 149 -17.86 0.47 -0.39
CA HIS A 149 -18.01 -0.24 -1.67
C HIS A 149 -16.86 0.06 -2.68
N GLY A 150 -15.70 0.49 -2.16
CA GLY A 150 -14.55 0.90 -2.96
C GLY A 150 -14.77 2.21 -3.73
N LEU A 151 -15.83 2.96 -3.41
CA LEU A 151 -16.13 4.27 -3.99
C LEU A 151 -15.52 5.37 -3.14
N TYR A 152 -14.93 6.35 -3.84
CA TYR A 152 -14.36 7.54 -3.26
C TYR A 152 -14.82 8.75 -4.07
N TYR A 153 -14.66 9.92 -3.49
CA TYR A 153 -15.13 11.16 -4.07
C TYR A 153 -13.97 12.15 -4.08
N ARG A 154 -13.66 12.65 -5.26
CA ARG A 154 -12.71 13.75 -5.45
C ARG A 154 -13.52 15.04 -5.48
N CYS A 155 -13.42 15.83 -4.43
CA CYS A 155 -14.18 17.07 -4.27
C CYS A 155 -13.26 18.28 -4.24
N ILE A 156 -13.69 19.38 -4.85
CA ILE A 156 -13.06 20.68 -4.67
C ILE A 156 -13.53 21.30 -3.35
N LEU A 157 -12.58 21.74 -2.52
CA LEU A 157 -12.87 22.49 -1.30
C LEU A 157 -13.09 23.97 -1.59
N PRO A 158 -13.68 24.74 -0.64
CA PRO A 158 -13.77 26.20 -0.76
C PRO A 158 -12.41 26.89 -0.97
N SER A 159 -11.32 26.27 -0.50
CA SER A 159 -9.94 26.71 -0.75
C SER A 159 -9.47 26.54 -2.20
N GLY A 160 -10.25 25.88 -3.06
CA GLY A 160 -9.89 25.52 -4.43
C GLY A 160 -9.03 24.25 -4.54
N SER A 161 -8.58 23.68 -3.42
CA SER A 161 -7.83 22.41 -3.42
C SER A 161 -8.75 21.21 -3.53
N TYR A 162 -8.31 20.18 -4.25
CA TYR A 162 -9.02 18.90 -4.26
C TYR A 162 -8.65 18.04 -3.06
N ASN A 163 -9.62 17.33 -2.49
CA ASN A 163 -9.41 16.30 -1.48
C ASN A 163 -10.18 15.03 -1.83
N VAL A 164 -9.78 13.92 -1.20
CA VAL A 164 -10.45 12.63 -1.32
C VAL A 164 -11.32 12.36 -0.11
N PHE A 165 -12.58 12.05 -0.38
CA PHE A 165 -13.59 11.70 0.61
C PHE A 165 -14.17 10.31 0.31
N MET A 166 -14.87 9.76 1.29
CA MET A 166 -15.67 8.55 1.17
C MET A 166 -16.95 8.70 2.00
N THR A 167 -17.87 7.75 1.84
CA THR A 167 -19.06 7.63 2.69
C THR A 167 -19.41 6.15 2.85
N VAL A 168 -20.18 5.85 3.90
CA VAL A 168 -20.72 4.52 4.19
C VAL A 168 -22.02 4.28 3.43
N ILE A 169 -22.68 5.35 2.99
CA ILE A 169 -24.02 5.32 2.41
C ILE A 169 -23.90 5.54 0.91
N ASP A 170 -24.49 4.65 0.13
CA ASP A 170 -24.57 4.83 -1.31
C ASP A 170 -25.40 6.08 -1.63
N MET A 171 -24.75 7.07 -2.23
CA MET A 171 -25.39 8.32 -2.60
C MET A 171 -24.81 8.90 -3.88
N ALA A 172 -25.64 9.70 -4.56
CA ALA A 172 -25.21 10.50 -5.69
C ALA A 172 -24.08 11.46 -5.26
N PRO A 173 -23.11 11.73 -6.15
CA PRO A 173 -22.01 12.64 -5.83
C PRO A 173 -22.55 14.05 -5.60
N PRO A 174 -22.11 14.73 -4.52
CA PRO A 174 -22.43 16.14 -4.31
C PRO A 174 -22.00 17.02 -5.48
N PRO A 175 -22.60 18.21 -5.65
CA PRO A 175 -22.14 19.18 -6.63
C PRO A 175 -20.65 19.50 -6.48
N GLY A 176 -19.89 19.42 -7.57
CA GLY A 176 -18.44 19.67 -7.56
C GLY A 176 -17.58 18.49 -7.10
N CYS A 177 -18.18 17.32 -6.85
CA CYS A 177 -17.49 16.08 -6.57
C CYS A 177 -17.55 15.12 -7.75
N GLN A 178 -16.48 14.34 -7.94
CA GLN A 178 -16.39 13.27 -8.94
C GLN A 178 -16.25 11.93 -8.25
N ILE A 179 -17.04 10.95 -8.66
CA ILE A 179 -16.86 9.56 -8.21
C ILE A 179 -15.58 9.02 -8.84
N ILE A 180 -14.75 8.43 -8.00
CA ILE A 180 -13.53 7.76 -8.38
C ILE A 180 -13.40 6.42 -7.65
N THR A 181 -12.60 5.53 -8.22
CA THR A 181 -12.14 4.31 -7.55
C THR A 181 -10.63 4.36 -7.41
N LEU A 182 -10.12 3.80 -6.32
CA LEU A 182 -8.69 3.75 -6.04
C LEU A 182 -8.18 2.34 -6.29
N HIS A 183 -7.14 2.21 -7.11
CA HIS A 183 -6.62 0.94 -7.57
C HIS A 183 -5.12 0.81 -7.33
N SER A 184 -4.68 -0.40 -7.01
CA SER A 184 -3.29 -0.80 -7.11
C SER A 184 -3.16 -1.85 -8.21
N PHE A 185 -2.30 -1.55 -9.18
CA PHE A 185 -1.84 -2.51 -10.17
C PHE A 185 -0.41 -2.85 -9.80
N ILE A 186 -0.22 -3.92 -9.02
CA ILE A 186 1.10 -4.49 -8.84
C ILE A 186 1.58 -4.88 -10.24
N ARG A 187 2.41 -4.04 -10.86
CA ARG A 187 3.14 -4.41 -12.07
C ARG A 187 4.21 -5.39 -11.64
N GLY A 188 3.80 -6.63 -11.44
CA GLY A 188 4.72 -7.75 -11.37
C GLY A 188 5.56 -7.70 -12.63
N GLN A 189 6.88 -7.66 -12.48
CA GLN A 189 7.79 -7.99 -13.56
C GLN A 189 7.61 -9.46 -13.92
N MET A 190 6.51 -9.81 -14.58
CA MET A 190 6.48 -10.98 -15.43
C MET A 190 7.18 -10.58 -16.73
N LYS A 191 8.52 -10.61 -16.73
CA LYS A 191 9.22 -11.01 -17.95
C LYS A 191 8.77 -12.43 -18.22
N LEU A 192 7.86 -12.61 -19.19
CA LEU A 192 7.69 -13.92 -19.80
C LEU A 192 9.08 -14.38 -20.26
N PRO A 193 9.50 -15.62 -19.97
CA PRO A 193 10.66 -16.18 -20.64
C PRO A 193 10.40 -16.10 -22.14
N SER A 194 11.26 -15.40 -22.86
CA SER A 194 11.33 -15.49 -24.31
C SER A 194 11.55 -16.96 -24.66
N ALA A 195 10.57 -17.55 -25.34
CA ALA A 195 10.67 -18.88 -25.93
C ALA A 195 11.74 -18.91 -27.02
#